data_AF-A0A496ZP65-F1
#
_entry.id   AF-A0A496ZP65-F1
#
_cell.length_a   1.000
_cell.length_b   1.000
_cell.length_c   1.000
_cell.angle_alpha   90.00
_cell.angle_beta   90.00
_cell.angle_gamma   90.00
#
_symmetry.space_group_name_H-M   'P 1'
#
loop_
_entity.id
_entity.type
_entity.pdbx_description
1 polymer ?
#
loop_
_entity_poly.entity_id
_entity_poly.type
_entity_poly.pdbx_seq_one_letter_code
_entity_poly.pdbx_strand_id
1 'polypeptide(L)'
;MGPNHLIYSKERAFYYLNQEIKNLLFLLENPCEKSVKQLNEMTPLFVDISLHIPIVRLNLLPYITQKDELQKIEKIEKLFFYFVRSAEEIIPKKENLIHTWQKVGEIIKNRELGIDISKYEEFTEKIIHTNFSIISHSIEYKNKYNPHYRIIKKNFLAEIL
;
A
#
# COMPACT_ATOMS: atom_id res chain seq x y z
N MET A 1 -2.23 -6.09 4.61
CA MET A 1 -1.81 -5.60 5.96
C MET A 1 -1.26 -4.18 5.85
N GLY A 2 -1.72 -3.23 6.69
CA GLY A 2 -1.20 -1.85 6.74
C GLY A 2 -0.21 -1.57 7.88
N PRO A 3 0.43 -0.38 7.93
CA PRO A 3 1.37 0.01 8.99
C PRO A 3 0.80 -0.09 10.41
N ASN A 4 -0.52 0.06 10.59
CA ASN A 4 -1.17 -0.10 11.89
C ASN A 4 -0.95 -1.47 12.54
N HIS A 5 -0.74 -2.54 11.77
CA HIS A 5 -0.43 -3.85 12.34
C HIS A 5 0.94 -3.89 13.03
N LEU A 6 1.89 -3.06 12.57
CA LEU A 6 3.22 -2.94 13.17
C LEU A 6 3.19 -2.30 14.55
N ILE A 7 2.17 -1.46 14.82
CA ILE A 7 1.98 -0.77 16.10
C ILE A 7 1.68 -1.78 17.22
N TYR A 8 0.99 -2.89 16.90
CA TYR A 8 0.56 -3.86 17.91
C TYR A 8 1.56 -5.01 18.12
N SER A 9 2.15 -5.56 17.04
CA SER A 9 3.21 -6.59 17.13
C SER A 9 3.85 -6.82 15.75
N LYS A 10 5.18 -6.71 15.70
CA LYS A 10 5.96 -6.98 14.49
C LYS A 10 5.86 -8.46 14.09
N GLU A 11 5.84 -9.37 15.07
CA GLU A 11 5.69 -10.81 14.87
C GLU A 11 4.34 -11.13 14.23
N ARG A 12 3.25 -10.53 14.74
CA ARG A 12 1.91 -10.72 14.21
C ARG A 12 1.77 -10.13 12.80
N ALA A 13 2.38 -8.97 12.55
CA ALA A 13 2.44 -8.38 11.22
C ALA A 13 3.19 -9.31 10.24
N PHE A 14 4.34 -9.84 10.64
CA PHE A 14 5.09 -10.77 9.80
C PHE A 14 4.30 -12.07 9.53
N TYR A 15 3.62 -12.61 10.54
CA TYR A 15 2.73 -13.75 10.37
C TYR A 15 1.63 -13.46 9.31
N TYR A 16 0.95 -12.32 9.39
CA TYR A 16 -0.08 -11.96 8.40
C TYR A 16 0.48 -11.72 7.00
N LEU A 17 1.67 -11.14 6.87
CA LEU A 17 2.35 -11.03 5.58
C LEU A 17 2.59 -12.43 4.97
N ASN A 18 3.07 -13.38 5.75
CA ASN A 18 3.29 -14.75 5.30
C ASN A 18 1.98 -15.42 4.86
N GLN A 19 0.89 -15.24 5.61
CA GLN A 19 -0.42 -15.78 5.22
C GLN A 19 -0.92 -15.15 3.92
N GLU A 20 -0.78 -13.83 3.77
CA GLU A 20 -1.15 -13.11 2.55
C GLU A 20 -0.39 -13.65 1.34
N ILE A 21 0.92 -13.89 1.49
CA ILE A 21 1.76 -14.45 0.42
C ILE A 21 1.36 -15.89 0.09
N LYS A 22 1.15 -16.75 1.09
CA LYS A 22 0.68 -18.12 0.86
C LYS A 22 -0.62 -18.15 0.07
N ASN A 23 -1.56 -17.29 0.41
CA ASN A 23 -2.83 -17.17 -0.30
C ASN A 23 -2.61 -16.73 -1.76
N LEU A 24 -1.74 -15.75 -2.00
CA LEU A 24 -1.43 -15.28 -3.37
C LEU A 24 -0.79 -16.39 -4.22
N LEU A 25 0.11 -17.18 -3.64
CA LEU A 25 0.74 -18.31 -4.33
C LEU A 25 -0.26 -19.41 -4.63
N PHE A 26 -1.12 -19.75 -3.66
CA PHE A 26 -2.19 -20.71 -3.87
C PHE A 26 -3.11 -20.31 -5.03
N LEU A 27 -3.46 -19.02 -5.13
CA LEU A 27 -4.28 -18.49 -6.23
C LEU A 27 -3.55 -18.56 -7.59
N LEU A 28 -2.23 -18.38 -7.61
CA LEU A 28 -1.42 -18.51 -8.83
C LEU A 28 -1.31 -19.97 -9.31
N GLU A 29 -1.21 -20.92 -8.37
CA GLU A 29 -1.08 -22.36 -8.65
C GLU A 29 -2.42 -23.02 -9.00
N ASN A 30 -3.55 -22.42 -8.58
CA ASN A 30 -4.90 -22.94 -8.82
C ASN A 30 -5.75 -21.96 -9.67
N PRO A 31 -5.39 -21.75 -10.95
CA PRO A 31 -6.02 -20.74 -11.81
C PRO A 31 -7.38 -21.19 -12.37
N CYS A 32 -8.30 -21.63 -11.52
CA CYS A 32 -9.73 -21.57 -11.85
C CYS A 32 -10.17 -20.11 -12.04
N GLU A 33 -9.44 -19.17 -11.44
CA GLU A 33 -9.59 -17.73 -11.62
C GLU A 33 -8.60 -17.21 -12.67
N LYS A 34 -8.98 -17.24 -13.95
CA LYS A 34 -8.22 -16.61 -15.06
C LYS A 34 -7.83 -15.15 -14.79
N SER A 35 -8.54 -14.48 -13.89
CA SER A 35 -8.32 -13.09 -13.48
C SER A 35 -6.97 -12.86 -12.81
N VAL A 36 -6.45 -13.77 -11.98
CA VAL A 36 -5.26 -13.50 -11.14
C VAL A 36 -3.97 -13.41 -11.97
N LYS A 37 -3.81 -14.28 -12.96
CA LYS A 37 -2.65 -14.24 -13.87
C LYS A 37 -2.65 -12.99 -14.74
N GLN A 38 -3.81 -12.61 -15.27
CA GLN A 38 -3.99 -11.37 -16.03
C GLN A 38 -3.76 -10.13 -15.16
N LEU A 39 -4.24 -10.15 -13.91
CA LEU A 39 -3.97 -9.11 -12.91
C LEU A 39 -2.47 -8.97 -12.66
N ASN A 40 -1.71 -10.07 -12.57
CA ASN A 40 -0.26 -10.02 -12.38
C ASN A 40 0.46 -9.34 -13.56
N GLU A 41 0.13 -9.74 -14.79
CA GLU A 41 0.76 -9.21 -16.00
C GLU A 41 0.48 -7.72 -16.23
N MET A 42 -0.68 -7.23 -15.77
CA MET A 42 -1.08 -5.82 -15.91
C MET A 42 -0.66 -4.94 -14.72
N THR A 43 -0.24 -5.53 -13.60
CA THR A 43 0.07 -4.77 -12.39
C THR A 43 1.56 -4.43 -12.35
N PRO A 44 1.96 -3.15 -12.38
CA PRO A 44 3.37 -2.77 -12.28
C PRO A 44 3.96 -3.22 -10.94
N LEU A 45 5.24 -3.58 -10.89
CA LEU A 45 5.90 -4.00 -9.66
C LEU A 45 5.81 -2.94 -8.56
N PHE A 46 5.99 -1.68 -8.93
CA PHE A 46 5.78 -0.55 -8.04
C PHE A 46 5.14 0.63 -8.77
N VAL A 47 4.49 1.49 -8.01
CA VAL A 47 3.95 2.78 -8.49
C VAL A 47 4.49 3.88 -7.59
N ASP A 48 5.04 4.93 -8.19
CA ASP A 48 5.39 6.14 -7.45
C ASP A 48 4.12 6.86 -6.99
N ILE A 49 3.99 7.04 -5.69
CA ILE A 49 2.86 7.74 -5.05
C ILE A 49 3.37 8.92 -4.21
N SER A 50 4.57 9.40 -4.52
CA SER A 50 5.20 10.52 -3.82
C SER A 50 4.43 11.81 -4.08
N LEU A 51 4.04 12.49 -3.00
CA LEU A 51 3.50 13.86 -3.05
C LEU A 51 4.44 14.87 -2.35
N HIS A 52 4.93 14.49 -1.18
CA HIS A 52 5.85 15.29 -0.36
C HIS A 52 6.91 14.39 0.30
N ILE A 53 6.50 13.19 0.74
CA ILE A 53 7.40 12.14 1.18
C ILE A 53 7.70 11.23 -0.02
N PRO A 54 8.97 10.87 -0.25
CA PRO A 54 9.35 9.95 -1.32
C PRO A 54 8.95 8.52 -0.95
N ILE A 55 7.78 8.08 -1.41
CA ILE A 55 7.21 6.75 -1.14
C ILE A 55 6.72 6.08 -2.41
N VAL A 56 6.76 4.76 -2.43
CA VAL A 56 6.22 3.94 -3.50
C VAL A 56 5.27 2.89 -2.96
N ARG A 57 4.30 2.52 -3.79
CA ARG A 57 3.42 1.37 -3.60
C ARG A 57 4.07 0.16 -4.29
N LEU A 58 4.62 -0.77 -3.52
CA LEU A 58 5.14 -2.06 -4.03
C LEU A 58 4.00 -3.09 -4.07
N ASN A 59 3.70 -3.61 -5.25
CA ASN A 59 2.68 -4.64 -5.43
C ASN A 59 3.25 -6.03 -5.15
N LEU A 60 2.60 -6.80 -4.27
CA LEU A 60 3.13 -8.07 -3.78
C LEU A 60 3.09 -9.16 -4.84
N LEU A 61 2.04 -9.22 -5.65
CA LEU A 61 1.86 -10.27 -6.64
C LEU A 61 3.04 -10.32 -7.65
N PRO A 62 3.37 -9.23 -8.36
CA PRO A 62 4.53 -9.23 -9.25
C PRO A 62 5.85 -9.46 -8.50
N TYR A 63 5.97 -8.97 -7.26
CA TYR A 63 7.17 -9.13 -6.43
C TYR A 63 7.47 -10.59 -6.09
N ILE A 64 6.45 -11.36 -5.69
CA ILE A 64 6.61 -12.78 -5.29
C ILE A 64 6.72 -13.73 -6.48
N THR A 65 6.33 -13.30 -7.68
CA THR A 65 6.42 -14.11 -8.92
C THR A 65 7.72 -13.91 -9.70
N GLN A 66 8.65 -13.07 -9.23
CA GLN A 66 9.97 -12.97 -9.86
C GLN A 66 10.74 -14.30 -9.71
N LYS A 67 11.51 -14.66 -10.74
CA LYS A 67 12.01 -16.02 -11.06
C LYS A 67 12.87 -16.75 -10.02
N ASP A 68 13.16 -16.16 -8.86
CA ASP A 68 14.10 -16.73 -7.90
C ASP A 68 13.37 -17.37 -6.71
N GLU A 69 12.94 -18.61 -6.89
CA GLU A 69 12.21 -19.37 -5.86
C GLU A 69 13.11 -19.76 -4.68
N LEU A 70 14.42 -19.93 -4.91
CA LEU A 70 15.37 -20.41 -3.90
C LEU A 70 15.61 -19.39 -2.78
N GLN A 71 15.35 -18.11 -3.01
CA GLN A 71 15.56 -17.01 -2.05
C GLN A 71 14.25 -16.39 -1.54
N LYS A 72 13.13 -17.08 -1.74
CA LYS A 72 11.79 -16.49 -1.50
C LYS A 72 11.56 -16.08 -0.04
N ILE A 73 12.01 -16.88 0.93
CA ILE A 73 11.87 -16.55 2.35
C ILE A 73 12.69 -15.31 2.70
N GLU A 74 13.97 -15.30 2.35
CA GLU A 74 14.88 -14.17 2.58
C GLU A 74 14.34 -12.89 1.92
N LYS A 75 13.80 -13.00 0.71
CA LYS A 75 13.17 -11.90 -0.01
C LYS A 75 11.94 -11.31 0.71
N ILE A 76 11.14 -12.15 1.36
CA ILE A 76 9.96 -11.73 2.13
C ILE A 76 10.39 -11.08 3.44
N GLU A 77 11.40 -11.64 4.11
CA GLU A 77 11.99 -11.06 5.31
C GLU A 77 12.60 -9.69 5.02
N LYS A 78 13.34 -9.56 3.91
CA LYS A 78 13.92 -8.30 3.44
C LYS A 78 12.83 -7.26 3.14
N LEU A 79 11.76 -7.66 2.45
CA LEU A 79 10.60 -6.79 2.23
C LEU A 79 9.99 -6.34 3.56
N PHE A 80 9.76 -7.27 4.48
CA PHE A 80 9.16 -6.95 5.77
C PHE A 80 10.04 -5.99 6.57
N PHE A 81 11.35 -6.22 6.60
CA PHE A 81 12.32 -5.35 7.24
C PHE A 81 12.22 -3.92 6.72
N TYR A 82 12.27 -3.72 5.40
CA TYR A 82 12.18 -2.37 4.81
C TYR A 82 10.78 -1.76 4.91
N PHE A 83 9.73 -2.56 4.95
CA PHE A 83 8.37 -2.10 5.26
C PHE A 83 8.28 -1.56 6.69
N VAL A 84 8.84 -2.28 7.68
CA VAL A 84 8.89 -1.83 9.08
C VAL A 84 9.69 -0.53 9.19
N ARG A 85 10.89 -0.48 8.62
CA ARG A 85 11.72 0.73 8.60
C ARG A 85 11.01 1.90 7.93
N SER A 86 10.31 1.66 6.83
CA SER A 86 9.51 2.70 6.17
C SER A 86 8.44 3.23 7.10
N ALA A 87 7.70 2.37 7.80
CA ALA A 87 6.67 2.80 8.74
C ALA A 87 7.23 3.58 9.94
N GLU A 88 8.42 3.22 10.43
CA GLU A 88 9.11 3.91 11.52
C GLU A 88 9.67 5.28 11.08
N GLU A 89 10.11 5.41 9.82
CA GLU A 89 10.65 6.66 9.27
C GLU A 89 9.56 7.58 8.69
N ILE A 90 8.41 7.03 8.30
CA ILE A 90 7.23 7.74 7.80
C ILE A 90 6.24 7.88 8.97
N ILE A 91 6.62 8.65 9.99
CA ILE A 91 5.65 9.13 10.99
C ILE A 91 5.17 10.49 10.50
N PRO A 92 3.98 10.59 9.88
CA PRO A 92 3.50 11.87 9.41
C PRO A 92 3.23 12.76 10.62
N LYS A 93 3.96 13.87 10.70
CA LYS A 93 3.56 14.99 11.55
C LYS A 93 2.20 15.50 11.06
N LYS A 94 1.35 16.00 11.97
CA LYS A 94 0.01 16.49 11.62
C LYS A 94 0.07 17.55 10.51
N GLU A 95 1.09 18.40 10.55
CA GLU A 95 1.35 19.45 9.58
C GLU A 95 1.62 18.88 8.17
N ASN A 96 2.35 17.76 8.09
CA ASN A 96 2.62 17.07 6.83
C ASN A 96 1.34 16.45 6.25
N LEU A 97 0.48 15.91 7.12
CA LEU A 97 -0.83 15.36 6.74
C LEU A 97 -1.73 16.47 6.18
N ILE A 98 -1.82 17.61 6.86
CA ILE A 98 -2.57 18.78 6.39
C ILE A 98 -2.03 19.27 5.05
N HIS A 99 -0.70 19.43 4.92
CA HIS A 99 -0.07 19.89 3.69
C HIS A 99 -0.32 18.93 2.52
N THR A 100 -0.22 17.62 2.76
CA THR A 100 -0.52 16.60 1.74
C THR A 100 -1.98 16.66 1.31
N TRP A 101 -2.88 16.80 2.28
CA TRP A 101 -4.30 16.89 2.04
C TRP A 101 -4.62 18.12 1.18
N GLN A 102 -4.04 19.28 1.51
CA GLN A 102 -4.18 20.50 0.71
C GLN A 102 -3.72 20.30 -0.75
N LYS A 103 -2.57 19.66 -0.98
CA LYS A 103 -2.10 19.32 -2.33
C LYS A 103 -3.07 18.41 -3.10
N VAL A 104 -3.67 17.42 -2.43
CA VAL A 104 -4.72 16.60 -3.04
C VAL A 104 -5.90 17.46 -3.47
N GLY A 105 -6.31 18.42 -2.64
CA GLY A 105 -7.35 19.39 -2.97
C GLY A 105 -7.01 20.25 -4.20
N GLU A 106 -5.77 20.71 -4.34
CA GLU A 106 -5.31 21.46 -5.53
C GLU A 106 -5.42 20.61 -6.81
N ILE A 107 -4.95 19.35 -6.76
CA ILE A 107 -5.04 18.42 -7.89
C ILE A 107 -6.51 18.17 -8.29
N ILE A 108 -7.42 18.01 -7.31
CA ILE A 108 -8.85 17.84 -7.56
C ILE A 108 -9.47 19.11 -8.16
N LYS A 109 -9.12 20.30 -7.64
CA LYS A 109 -9.58 21.59 -8.18
C LYS A 109 -9.16 21.79 -9.64
N ASN A 110 -7.96 21.33 -9.98
CA ASN A 110 -7.44 21.35 -11.36
C ASN A 110 -8.08 20.28 -12.28
N ARG A 111 -9.04 19.48 -11.77
CA ARG A 111 -9.74 18.39 -12.49
C ARG A 111 -8.84 17.27 -12.98
N GLU A 112 -7.64 17.12 -12.42
CA GLU A 112 -6.68 16.08 -12.83
C GLU A 112 -7.14 14.65 -12.44
N LEU A 113 -8.07 14.54 -11.47
CA LEU A 113 -8.54 13.25 -10.94
C LEU A 113 -10.03 12.94 -11.24
N GLY A 114 -10.78 13.86 -11.86
CA GLY A 114 -12.22 13.68 -12.12
C GLY A 114 -13.09 13.53 -10.86
N ILE A 115 -12.58 13.93 -9.69
CA ILE A 115 -13.31 13.90 -8.43
C ILE A 115 -14.14 15.18 -8.29
N ASP A 116 -15.38 15.03 -7.81
CA ASP A 116 -16.26 16.16 -7.49
C ASP A 116 -15.68 16.96 -6.32
N ILE A 117 -15.37 18.24 -6.56
CA ILE A 117 -14.76 19.12 -5.58
C ILE A 117 -15.64 19.30 -4.34
N SER A 118 -16.96 19.32 -4.49
CA SER A 118 -17.88 19.49 -3.37
C SER A 118 -17.80 18.32 -2.39
N LYS A 119 -17.70 17.08 -2.91
CA LYS A 119 -17.50 15.87 -2.11
C LYS A 119 -16.16 15.84 -1.41
N TYR A 120 -15.12 16.36 -2.06
CA TYR A 120 -13.80 16.49 -1.44
C TYR A 120 -13.83 17.49 -0.28
N GLU A 121 -14.48 18.64 -0.44
CA GLU A 121 -14.61 19.66 0.60
C GLU A 121 -15.41 19.13 1.81
N GLU A 122 -16.56 18.48 1.58
CA GLU A 122 -17.35 17.83 2.64
C GLU A 122 -16.51 16.80 3.42
N PHE A 123 -15.76 15.96 2.70
CA PHE A 123 -14.91 14.95 3.34
C PHE A 123 -13.73 15.56 4.09
N THR A 124 -13.16 16.65 3.55
CA THR A 124 -12.09 17.42 4.20
C THR A 124 -12.54 17.98 5.54
N GLU A 125 -13.72 18.59 5.59
CA GLU A 125 -14.30 19.07 6.83
C GLU A 125 -14.44 17.93 7.83
N LYS A 126 -15.00 16.79 7.42
CA LYS A 126 -15.15 15.61 8.29
C LYS A 126 -13.82 15.14 8.87
N ILE A 127 -12.76 15.03 8.06
CA ILE A 127 -11.44 14.58 8.51
C ILE A 127 -10.81 15.58 9.49
N ILE A 128 -10.93 16.88 9.22
CA ILE A 128 -10.38 17.92 10.10
C ILE A 128 -11.11 17.89 11.45
N HIS A 129 -12.44 17.77 11.46
CA HIS A 129 -13.25 17.68 12.68
C HIS A 129 -12.94 16.41 13.50
N THR A 130 -12.58 15.30 12.86
CA THR A 130 -12.16 14.07 13.55
C THR A 130 -10.67 14.05 13.92
N ASN A 131 -9.96 15.16 13.74
CA ASN A 131 -8.52 15.29 13.95
C ASN A 131 -7.72 14.20 13.22
N PHE A 132 -8.06 13.96 11.95
CA PHE A 132 -7.42 12.95 11.10
C PHE A 132 -7.48 11.54 11.71
N SER A 133 -8.67 11.14 12.18
CA SER A 133 -8.91 9.77 12.64
C SER A 133 -8.52 8.73 11.59
N ILE A 134 -8.09 7.55 12.03
CA ILE A 134 -7.69 6.47 11.14
C ILE A 134 -8.89 6.02 10.30
N ILE A 135 -8.81 6.23 8.99
CA ILE A 135 -9.80 5.73 8.03
C ILE A 135 -9.30 4.42 7.45
N SER A 136 -10.08 3.36 7.61
CA SER A 136 -9.82 2.07 7.00
C SER A 136 -10.60 1.92 5.71
N HIS A 137 -10.12 1.04 4.81
CA HIS A 137 -10.88 0.65 3.63
C HIS A 137 -12.26 0.09 3.99
N SER A 138 -13.28 0.48 3.22
CA SER A 138 -14.63 -0.08 3.32
C SER A 138 -14.63 -1.58 2.97
N ILE A 139 -15.67 -2.30 3.39
CA ILE A 139 -15.81 -3.73 3.07
C ILE A 139 -15.93 -3.91 1.55
N GLU A 140 -16.69 -3.05 0.90
CA GLU A 140 -16.88 -3.04 -0.55
C GLU A 140 -15.55 -2.84 -1.28
N TYR A 141 -14.73 -1.89 -0.82
CA TYR A 141 -13.41 -1.67 -1.40
C TYR A 141 -12.50 -2.88 -1.21
N LYS A 142 -12.47 -3.47 -0.01
CA LYS A 142 -11.68 -4.68 0.27
C LYS A 142 -12.09 -5.84 -0.62
N ASN A 143 -13.39 -6.08 -0.77
CA ASN A 143 -13.91 -7.17 -1.58
C ASN A 143 -13.65 -6.96 -3.07
N LYS A 144 -13.78 -5.72 -3.55
CA LYS A 144 -13.65 -5.39 -4.97
C LYS A 144 -12.19 -5.37 -5.45
N TYR A 145 -11.30 -4.81 -4.65
CA TYR A 145 -9.93 -4.52 -5.08
C TYR A 145 -8.88 -5.40 -4.42
N ASN A 146 -9.23 -6.08 -3.32
CA ASN A 146 -8.38 -6.97 -2.53
C ASN A 146 -6.88 -6.55 -2.55
N PRO A 147 -6.57 -5.36 -2.01
CA PRO A 147 -5.29 -4.72 -2.27
C PRO A 147 -4.11 -5.47 -1.63
N HIS A 148 -3.21 -5.97 -2.48
CA HIS A 148 -1.99 -6.67 -2.07
C HIS A 148 -0.75 -5.81 -2.37
N TYR A 149 -0.56 -4.75 -1.59
CA TYR A 149 0.62 -3.89 -1.72
C TYR A 149 1.20 -3.51 -0.36
N ARG A 150 2.42 -2.97 -0.40
CA ARG A 150 3.08 -2.32 0.73
C ARG A 150 3.53 -0.92 0.35
N ILE A 151 3.45 0.00 1.31
CA ILE A 151 4.02 1.33 1.16
C ILE A 151 5.41 1.29 1.75
N ILE A 152 6.40 1.66 0.94
CA ILE A 152 7.82 1.68 1.31
C ILE A 152 8.42 3.03 0.93
N LYS A 153 9.45 3.48 1.65
CA LYS A 153 10.22 4.64 1.22
C LYS A 153 10.93 4.34 -0.09
N LYS A 154 10.93 5.30 -1.00
CA LYS A 154 11.50 5.15 -2.35
C LYS A 154 12.98 4.79 -2.34
N ASN A 155 13.75 5.29 -1.36
CA ASN A 155 15.18 4.99 -1.22
C ASN A 155 15.48 3.53 -0.83
N PHE A 156 14.51 2.78 -0.30
CA PHE A 156 14.68 1.34 -0.02
C PHE A 156 14.39 0.45 -1.21
N LEU A 157 13.92 1.01 -2.33
CA LEU A 157 13.54 0.20 -3.49
C LEU A 157 14.74 -0.55 -4.10
N ALA A 158 15.91 0.10 -4.18
CA ALA A 158 17.15 -0.51 -4.67
C ALA A 158 17.68 -1.64 -3.77
N GLU A 159 17.26 -1.65 -2.51
CA GLU A 159 17.63 -2.72 -1.57
C GLU A 159 16.64 -3.89 -1.64
N ILE A 160 15.40 -3.64 -2.06
CA ILE A 160 14.35 -4.67 -2.10
C ILE A 160 14.37 -5.45 -3.43
N LEU A 161 14.76 -4.79 -4.52
CA LEU A 161 14.81 -5.34 -5.87
C LEU A 161 16.19 -5.91 -6.20
#